data_AF-A0A0N4Y0V9-F1
#
_entry.id   AF-A0A0N4Y0V9-F1
#
_cell.length_a   1.000
_cell.length_b   1.000
_cell.length_c   1.000
_cell.angle_alpha   90.00
_cell.angle_beta   90.00
_cell.angle_gamma   90.00
#
_symmetry.space_group_name_H-M   'P 1'
#
loop_
_entity.id
_entity.type
_entity.pdbx_description
1 polymer ?
#
loop_
_entity_poly.entity_id
_entity_poly.type
_entity_poly.pdbx_seq_one_letter_code
_entity_poly.pdbx_strand_id
1 'polypeptide(L)'
;MSTTVKLLDIEDTSTNSQYGMGLRNTAHAFVEALKIFDDAKRADRKDWKQKAEHKGDKCFNKHFPIGKVYYLKKTFNLDMDNLFTNHWNEYTTSEVVVIKGRDFVVCRMWRKVGDSYVVCATSFETDIAVAPKKKRGWVNVCAGKFTPLNSDPTKSLVEYLVSVDLKDKITPKADARNAFKYVEEEIAKKAHD
;
A
#
# COMPACT_ATOMS: atom_id res chain seq x y z
N MET A 1 29.12 0.98 3.77
CA MET A 1 28.87 0.62 2.35
C MET A 1 27.55 1.24 1.94
N SER A 2 27.48 1.86 0.76
CA SER A 2 26.21 2.30 0.18
C SER A 2 25.42 1.08 -0.31
N THR A 3 24.09 1.23 -0.35
CA THR A 3 23.19 0.26 -0.96
C THR A 3 22.50 0.94 -2.14
N THR A 4 22.59 0.31 -3.30
CA THR A 4 22.00 0.80 -4.55
C THR A 4 21.04 -0.26 -5.07
N VAL A 5 19.86 0.18 -5.52
CA VAL A 5 18.87 -0.69 -6.16
C VAL A 5 18.42 -0.05 -7.46
N LYS A 6 18.47 -0.83 -8.55
CA LYS A 6 17.91 -0.45 -9.84
C LYS A 6 16.58 -1.16 -10.05
N LEU A 7 15.52 -0.38 -10.25
CA LEU A 7 14.16 -0.88 -10.47
C LEU A 7 13.49 -0.04 -11.56
N LEU A 8 13.07 -0.72 -12.65
CA LEU A 8 12.47 -0.09 -13.83
C LEU A 8 13.31 1.07 -14.36
N ASP A 9 14.60 0.78 -14.57
CA ASP A 9 15.63 1.70 -15.07
C ASP A 9 15.92 2.95 -14.23
N ILE A 10 15.31 3.06 -13.06
CA ILE A 10 15.62 4.10 -12.07
C ILE A 10 16.48 3.50 -10.96
N GLU A 11 17.56 4.19 -10.65
CA GLU A 11 18.49 3.84 -9.59
C GLU A 11 18.23 4.68 -8.34
N ASP A 12 18.03 4.01 -7.20
CA ASP A 12 17.97 4.61 -5.87
C ASP A 12 19.20 4.19 -5.08
N THR A 13 19.80 5.12 -4.33
CA THR A 13 20.96 4.84 -3.47
C THR A 13 20.77 5.39 -2.07
N SER A 14 21.17 4.61 -1.07
CA SER A 14 21.30 5.07 0.32
C SER A 14 22.69 4.79 0.86
N THR A 15 23.28 5.77 1.55
CA THR A 15 24.56 5.62 2.26
C THR A 15 24.40 5.11 3.69
N ASN A 16 23.18 5.14 4.23
CA ASN A 16 22.85 4.61 5.55
C ASN A 16 22.51 3.11 5.43
N SER A 17 23.17 2.25 6.21
CA SER A 17 23.01 0.79 6.13
C SER A 17 21.60 0.31 6.46
N GLN A 18 20.96 0.91 7.47
CA GLN A 18 19.60 0.60 7.90
C GLN A 18 18.59 0.99 6.81
N TYR A 19 18.73 2.18 6.22
CA TYR A 19 17.87 2.60 5.11
C TYR A 19 18.17 1.85 3.82
N GLY A 20 19.41 1.41 3.61
CA GLY A 20 19.78 0.50 2.52
C GLY A 20 19.05 -0.85 2.60
N MET A 21 18.83 -1.37 3.81
CA MET A 21 17.97 -2.55 4.01
C MET A 21 16.53 -2.26 3.63
N GLY A 22 15.97 -1.14 4.10
CA GLY A 22 14.62 -0.71 3.73
C GLY A 22 14.44 -0.56 2.22
N LEU A 23 15.45 0.00 1.54
CA LEU A 23 15.45 0.19 0.09
C LEU A 23 15.40 -1.16 -0.66
N ARG A 24 16.25 -2.12 -0.29
CA ARG A 24 16.26 -3.46 -0.89
C ARG A 24 14.96 -4.21 -0.66
N ASN A 25 14.46 -4.20 0.57
CA ASN A 25 13.21 -4.88 0.93
C ASN A 25 12.03 -4.31 0.14
N THR A 26 11.95 -2.99 0.05
CA THR A 26 10.87 -2.31 -0.66
C THR A 26 10.95 -2.55 -2.16
N ALA A 27 12.14 -2.57 -2.77
CA ALA A 27 12.30 -2.88 -4.18
C ALA A 27 11.87 -4.32 -4.52
N HIS A 28 12.25 -5.29 -3.67
CA HIS A 28 11.79 -6.67 -3.81
C HIS A 28 10.26 -6.76 -3.71
N ALA A 29 9.68 -6.13 -2.68
CA ALA A 29 8.23 -6.13 -2.51
C ALA A 29 7.49 -5.37 -3.63
N PHE A 30 8.10 -4.36 -4.25
CA PHE A 30 7.53 -3.67 -5.40
C PHE A 30 7.33 -4.63 -6.57
N VAL A 31 8.35 -5.44 -6.89
CA VAL A 31 8.27 -6.46 -7.95
C VAL A 31 7.19 -7.49 -7.63
N GLU A 32 7.10 -7.94 -6.38
CA GLU A 32 6.03 -8.86 -5.96
C GLU A 32 4.65 -8.20 -6.04
N ALA A 33 4.52 -6.93 -5.65
CA ALA A 33 3.27 -6.19 -5.76
C ALA A 33 2.79 -6.10 -7.21
N LEU A 34 3.68 -5.87 -8.19
CA LEU A 34 3.32 -5.88 -9.61
C LEU A 34 2.74 -7.23 -10.04
N LYS A 35 3.36 -8.34 -9.64
CA LYS A 35 2.86 -9.69 -9.92
C LYS A 35 1.49 -9.93 -9.27
N ILE A 36 1.31 -9.46 -8.04
CA ILE A 36 0.05 -9.62 -7.30
C ILE A 36 -1.05 -8.76 -7.90
N PHE A 37 -0.77 -7.53 -8.33
CA PHE A 37 -1.74 -6.71 -9.05
C PHE A 37 -2.20 -7.39 -10.34
N ASP A 38 -1.29 -8.01 -11.09
CA ASP A 38 -1.66 -8.77 -12.29
C ASP A 38 -2.54 -9.99 -11.96
N ASP A 39 -2.19 -10.74 -10.90
CA ASP A 39 -3.02 -11.85 -10.39
C ASP A 39 -4.40 -11.38 -9.92
N ALA A 40 -4.46 -10.22 -9.25
CA ALA A 40 -5.67 -9.63 -8.68
C ALA A 40 -6.66 -9.09 -9.72
N LYS A 41 -6.24 -8.91 -10.99
CA LYS A 41 -7.20 -8.65 -12.10
C LYS A 41 -8.28 -9.73 -12.21
N ARG A 42 -8.00 -10.92 -11.68
CA ARG A 42 -8.91 -12.08 -11.61
C ARG A 42 -9.44 -12.33 -10.19
N ALA A 43 -9.42 -11.31 -9.31
CA ALA A 43 -9.82 -11.47 -7.90
C ALA A 43 -11.30 -11.80 -7.70
N ASP A 44 -12.14 -11.60 -8.71
CA ASP A 44 -13.52 -12.06 -8.75
C ASP A 44 -13.66 -13.56 -9.07
N ARG A 45 -12.55 -14.25 -9.40
CA ARG A 45 -12.50 -15.69 -9.66
C ARG A 45 -12.14 -16.49 -8.41
N LYS A 46 -12.35 -17.81 -8.46
CA LYS A 46 -12.36 -18.77 -7.33
C LYS A 46 -11.13 -18.75 -6.39
N ASP A 47 -9.99 -18.20 -6.81
CA ASP A 47 -8.73 -18.27 -6.06
C ASP A 47 -8.55 -17.15 -5.03
N TRP A 48 -9.34 -16.09 -5.13
CA TRP A 48 -9.40 -14.99 -4.16
C TRP A 48 -10.66 -15.10 -3.31
N LYS A 49 -10.53 -14.97 -1.99
CA LYS A 49 -11.66 -15.09 -1.07
C LYS A 49 -12.19 -13.70 -0.72
N GLN A 50 -13.43 -13.39 -1.07
CA GLN A 50 -14.08 -12.18 -0.57
C GLN A 50 -14.19 -12.23 0.96
N LYS A 51 -13.75 -11.17 1.65
CA LYS A 51 -13.73 -11.09 3.12
C LYS A 51 -14.73 -10.09 3.68
N ALA A 52 -14.97 -9.02 2.96
CA ALA A 52 -15.92 -8.01 3.34
C ALA A 52 -16.35 -7.19 2.12
N GLU A 53 -17.46 -6.49 2.27
CA GLU A 53 -18.02 -5.58 1.29
C GLU A 53 -18.54 -4.36 2.04
N HIS A 54 -18.24 -3.17 1.53
CA HIS A 54 -18.65 -1.91 2.13
C HIS A 54 -19.03 -0.92 1.03
N LYS A 55 -20.28 -0.44 1.02
CA LYS A 55 -20.80 0.51 0.01
C LYS A 55 -20.53 0.06 -1.44
N GLY A 56 -20.60 -1.25 -1.70
CA GLY A 56 -20.31 -1.86 -3.01
C GLY A 56 -18.83 -2.12 -3.31
N ASP A 57 -17.91 -1.57 -2.52
CA ASP A 57 -16.49 -1.90 -2.63
C ASP A 57 -16.21 -3.24 -1.95
N LYS A 58 -15.52 -4.14 -2.65
CA LYS A 58 -15.24 -5.51 -2.20
C LYS A 58 -13.77 -5.68 -1.82
N CYS A 59 -13.53 -6.29 -0.68
CA CYS A 59 -12.20 -6.66 -0.22
C CYS A 59 -12.01 -8.17 -0.34
N PHE A 60 -10.96 -8.57 -1.04
CA PHE A 60 -10.58 -9.95 -1.25
C PHE A 60 -9.28 -10.26 -0.51
N ASN A 61 -9.01 -11.54 -0.25
CA ASN A 61 -7.68 -11.94 0.17
C ASN A 61 -7.20 -13.25 -0.46
N LYS A 62 -5.87 -13.37 -0.52
CA LYS A 62 -5.15 -14.55 -0.98
C LYS A 62 -3.80 -14.61 -0.24
N HIS A 63 -3.25 -15.81 -0.10
CA HIS A 63 -1.95 -15.98 0.54
C HIS A 63 -0.86 -16.03 -0.53
N PHE A 64 0.24 -15.30 -0.29
CA PHE A 64 1.43 -15.23 -1.14
C PHE A 64 2.67 -15.48 -0.27
N PRO A 65 3.85 -15.70 -0.86
CA PRO A 65 5.10 -15.82 -0.09
C PRO A 65 5.38 -14.61 0.83
N ILE A 66 4.96 -13.41 0.42
CA ILE A 66 5.06 -12.18 1.23
C ILE A 66 4.01 -12.07 2.34
N GLY A 67 3.13 -13.07 2.49
CA GLY A 67 2.10 -13.14 3.51
C GLY A 67 0.68 -13.15 2.95
N LYS A 68 -0.29 -13.03 3.87
CA LYS A 68 -1.69 -12.88 3.50
C LYS A 68 -1.91 -11.45 3.00
N VAL A 69 -2.33 -11.32 1.74
CA VAL A 69 -2.55 -10.04 1.08
C VAL A 69 -4.05 -9.81 0.93
N TYR A 70 -4.48 -8.62 1.33
CA TYR A 70 -5.82 -8.11 1.09
C TYR A 70 -5.77 -7.20 -0.13
N TYR A 71 -6.73 -7.37 -1.04
CA TYR A 71 -6.89 -6.57 -2.25
C TYR A 71 -8.21 -5.81 -2.20
N LEU A 72 -8.17 -4.55 -2.60
CA LEU A 72 -9.31 -3.65 -2.73
C LEU A 72 -9.10 -2.79 -3.96
N LYS A 73 -10.18 -2.44 -4.66
CA LYS A 73 -10.13 -1.47 -5.76
C LYS A 73 -11.24 -0.45 -5.59
N LYS A 74 -10.98 0.79 -5.99
CA LYS A 74 -11.94 1.88 -5.89
C LYS A 74 -11.73 2.95 -6.97
N THR A 75 -12.83 3.50 -7.47
CA THR A 75 -12.81 4.66 -8.38
C THR A 75 -12.89 5.96 -7.57
N PHE A 76 -12.07 6.93 -7.95
CA PHE A 76 -12.02 8.27 -7.38
C PHE A 76 -12.37 9.30 -8.45
N ASN A 77 -13.12 10.34 -8.04
CA ASN A 77 -13.48 11.46 -8.91
C ASN A 77 -12.36 12.53 -8.97
N LEU A 78 -11.12 12.08 -9.16
CA LEU A 78 -9.97 12.94 -9.42
C LEU A 78 -9.09 12.30 -10.50
N ASP A 79 -8.42 13.15 -11.28
CA ASP A 79 -7.41 12.71 -12.22
C ASP A 79 -6.22 12.07 -11.49
N MET A 80 -5.49 11.23 -12.23
CA MET A 80 -4.45 10.40 -11.66
C MET A 80 -3.28 11.21 -11.08
N ASP A 81 -2.87 12.27 -11.77
CA ASP A 81 -1.68 13.05 -11.37
C ASP A 81 -1.95 13.79 -10.06
N ASN A 82 -3.11 14.44 -9.92
CA ASN A 82 -3.49 15.09 -8.67
C ASN A 82 -3.73 14.08 -7.55
N LEU A 83 -4.42 12.97 -7.85
CA LEU A 83 -4.65 11.92 -6.84
C LEU A 83 -3.33 11.34 -6.32
N PHE A 84 -2.39 11.02 -7.21
CA PHE A 84 -1.10 10.45 -6.86
C PHE A 84 -0.21 11.46 -6.14
N THR A 85 -0.16 12.72 -6.59
CA THR A 85 0.66 13.77 -5.97
C THR A 85 0.24 14.02 -4.53
N ASN A 86 -1.07 14.13 -4.27
CA ASN A 86 -1.60 14.28 -2.92
C ASN A 86 -1.25 13.03 -2.09
N HIS A 87 -1.44 11.83 -2.65
CA HIS A 87 -1.06 10.60 -1.99
C HIS A 87 0.45 10.53 -1.68
N TRP A 88 1.32 11.01 -2.57
CA TRP A 88 2.75 10.94 -2.32
C TRP A 88 3.18 11.94 -1.23
N ASN A 89 2.63 13.16 -1.26
CA ASN A 89 3.10 14.27 -0.42
C ASN A 89 2.44 14.32 0.97
N GLU A 90 1.14 14.04 1.08
CA GLU A 90 0.38 14.24 2.33
C GLU A 90 0.55 13.07 3.32
N TYR A 91 0.98 11.91 2.82
CA TYR A 91 1.16 10.69 3.60
C TYR A 91 2.39 10.68 4.51
N THR A 92 3.31 11.65 4.36
CA THR A 92 4.46 11.78 5.27
C THR A 92 4.14 12.49 6.59
N THR A 93 2.99 13.14 6.71
CA THR A 93 2.68 13.99 7.87
C THR A 93 1.36 13.67 8.58
N SER A 94 0.51 12.79 8.04
CA SER A 94 -0.76 12.43 8.70
C SER A 94 -0.97 10.91 8.79
N GLU A 95 -0.99 10.43 10.04
CA GLU A 95 -1.19 9.04 10.48
C GLU A 95 -2.26 8.27 9.67
N VAL A 96 -1.91 7.42 8.71
CA VAL A 96 -2.82 6.38 8.18
C VAL A 96 -1.99 5.27 7.54
N VAL A 97 -1.74 4.10 8.14
CA VAL A 97 -2.67 3.05 8.60
C VAL A 97 -3.12 3.29 10.05
N VAL A 98 -4.32 3.88 10.25
CA VAL A 98 -4.90 4.02 11.61
C VAL A 98 -5.41 2.67 12.08
N ILE A 99 -4.48 1.85 12.55
CA ILE A 99 -4.80 0.78 13.48
C ILE A 99 -4.57 1.35 14.85
N LYS A 100 -5.67 1.64 15.56
CA LYS A 100 -5.64 2.24 16.89
C LYS A 100 -4.61 1.49 17.77
N GLY A 101 -3.62 2.23 18.28
CA GLY A 101 -2.55 1.67 19.10
C GLY A 101 -1.36 1.09 18.33
N ARG A 102 -1.22 1.37 17.03
CA ARG A 102 -0.04 1.03 16.24
C ARG A 102 0.68 2.25 15.69
N ASP A 103 2.00 2.13 15.61
CA ASP A 103 2.86 2.95 14.76
C ASP A 103 3.51 2.03 13.71
N PHE A 104 3.89 2.62 12.58
CA PHE A 104 4.57 1.93 11.49
C PHE A 104 5.77 2.76 11.05
N VAL A 105 6.87 2.08 10.79
CA VAL A 105 8.03 2.65 10.10
C VAL A 105 8.19 1.86 8.82
N VAL A 106 8.21 2.55 7.69
CA VAL A 106 8.27 1.95 6.36
C VAL A 106 9.25 2.71 5.47
N CYS A 107 9.90 1.98 4.59
CA CYS A 107 10.52 2.55 3.40
C CYS A 107 9.47 2.50 2.30
N ARG A 108 9.39 3.55 1.47
CA ARG A 108 8.44 3.64 0.36
C ARG A 108 9.15 4.06 -0.91
N MET A 109 8.67 3.56 -2.05
CA MET A 109 9.14 3.97 -3.38
C MET A 109 7.97 3.97 -4.36
N TRP A 110 8.11 4.71 -5.44
CA TRP A 110 7.15 4.71 -6.53
C TRP A 110 7.84 4.65 -7.89
N ARG A 111 7.10 4.15 -8.89
CA ARG A 111 7.49 4.15 -10.31
C ARG A 111 6.27 4.38 -11.19
N LYS A 112 6.49 4.98 -12.36
CA LYS A 112 5.52 4.93 -13.46
C LYS A 112 5.66 3.58 -14.18
N VAL A 113 4.55 2.88 -14.39
CA VAL A 113 4.47 1.55 -15.03
C VAL A 113 3.37 1.61 -16.08
N GLY A 114 3.76 1.76 -17.36
CA GLY A 114 2.80 2.09 -18.42
C GLY A 114 2.08 3.40 -18.11
N ASP A 115 0.75 3.37 -18.14
CA ASP A 115 -0.11 4.52 -17.84
C ASP A 115 -0.45 4.66 -16.34
N SER A 116 0.14 3.84 -15.48
CA SER A 116 -0.13 3.83 -14.04
C SER A 116 1.04 4.40 -13.23
N TYR A 117 0.73 5.01 -12.09
CA TYR A 117 1.70 5.12 -10.99
C TYR A 117 1.53 3.97 -10.02
N VAL A 118 2.64 3.37 -9.60
CA VAL A 118 2.65 2.32 -8.58
C VAL A 118 3.54 2.77 -7.44
N VAL A 119 3.01 2.71 -6.23
CA VAL A 119 3.72 2.94 -4.96
C VAL A 119 3.76 1.64 -4.18
N CYS A 120 4.88 1.37 -3.51
CA CYS A 120 5.03 0.26 -2.59
C CYS A 120 5.76 0.73 -1.33
N ALA A 121 5.35 0.20 -0.19
CA ALA A 121 5.96 0.44 1.10
C ALA A 121 6.12 -0.87 1.88
N THR A 122 7.25 -0.99 2.58
CA THR A 122 7.54 -2.13 3.47
C THR A 122 8.21 -1.67 4.75
N SER A 123 7.95 -2.39 5.84
CA SER A 123 8.71 -2.22 7.07
C SER A 123 10.10 -2.80 6.94
N PHE A 124 11.02 -2.25 7.74
CA PHE A 124 12.39 -2.70 7.83
C PHE A 124 12.85 -2.55 9.28
N GLU A 125 13.88 -3.30 9.64
CA GLU A 125 14.46 -3.19 10.98
C GLU A 125 15.07 -1.81 11.17
N THR A 126 14.74 -1.17 12.29
CA THR A 126 14.99 0.25 12.50
C THR A 126 15.15 0.58 13.98
N ASP A 127 16.06 1.49 14.29
CA ASP A 127 16.29 2.04 15.63
C ASP A 127 15.30 3.17 16.00
N ILE A 128 14.45 3.60 15.05
CA ILE A 128 13.42 4.61 15.29
C ILE A 128 12.51 4.14 16.42
N ALA A 129 12.46 4.94 17.49
CA ALA A 129 11.68 4.67 18.68
C ALA A 129 10.20 4.49 18.37
N VAL A 130 9.56 3.59 19.11
CA VAL A 130 8.11 3.38 19.03
C VAL A 130 7.40 4.59 19.61
N ALA A 131 6.38 5.09 18.90
CA ALA A 131 5.60 6.23 19.39
C ALA A 131 4.96 5.93 20.76
N PRO A 132 4.91 6.90 21.70
CA PRO A 132 4.36 6.68 23.03
C PRO A 132 2.95 6.07 23.01
N LYS A 133 2.72 5.06 23.86
CA LYS A 133 1.44 4.33 23.97
C LYS A 133 1.01 3.56 22.71
N LYS A 134 1.90 3.36 21.73
CA LYS A 134 1.67 2.52 20.55
C LYS A 134 2.52 1.25 20.63
N LYS A 135 2.19 0.24 19.82
CA LYS A 135 3.08 -0.89 19.51
C LYS A 135 3.50 -0.83 18.04
N ARG A 136 4.73 -1.25 17.72
CA ARG A 136 5.21 -1.33 16.33
C ARG A 136 4.50 -2.43 15.55
N GLY A 137 3.70 -2.03 14.57
CA GLY A 137 3.22 -2.93 13.53
C GLY A 137 4.29 -3.18 12.47
N TRP A 138 4.08 -4.21 11.65
CA TRP A 138 4.98 -4.58 10.56
C TRP A 138 4.21 -4.63 9.24
N VAL A 139 4.69 -3.91 8.23
CA VAL A 139 4.12 -3.91 6.88
C VAL A 139 4.93 -4.86 6.02
N ASN A 140 4.37 -6.02 5.64
CA ASN A 140 5.00 -6.92 4.68
C ASN A 140 4.94 -6.31 3.27
N VAL A 141 3.78 -5.74 2.92
CA VAL A 141 3.58 -4.93 1.72
C VAL A 141 2.37 -4.01 1.93
N CYS A 142 2.52 -2.74 1.58
CA CYS A 142 1.40 -1.84 1.32
C CYS A 142 1.66 -1.20 -0.04
N ALA A 143 0.79 -1.44 -1.02
CA ALA A 143 0.98 -0.94 -2.37
C ALA A 143 -0.30 -0.34 -2.93
N GLY A 144 -0.14 0.71 -3.73
CA GLY A 144 -1.21 1.38 -4.45
C GLY A 144 -0.85 1.46 -5.94
N LYS A 145 -1.80 1.14 -6.81
CA LYS A 145 -1.68 1.29 -8.26
C LYS A 145 -2.78 2.22 -8.75
N PHE A 146 -2.37 3.40 -9.20
CA PHE A 146 -3.20 4.49 -9.68
C PHE A 146 -3.23 4.41 -11.19
N THR A 147 -4.42 4.35 -11.78
CA THR A 147 -4.61 4.24 -13.23
C THR A 147 -5.71 5.20 -13.65
N PRO A 148 -5.59 5.94 -14.77
CA PRO A 148 -6.68 6.72 -15.31
C PRO A 148 -7.85 5.78 -15.64
N LEU A 149 -9.09 6.23 -15.40
CA LEU A 149 -10.24 5.44 -15.78
C LEU A 149 -10.44 5.56 -17.30
N ASN A 150 -10.35 4.45 -18.03
CA ASN A 150 -10.44 4.44 -19.50
C ASN A 150 -11.70 5.13 -20.06
N SER A 151 -12.83 5.07 -19.33
CA SER A 151 -14.09 5.70 -19.74
C SER A 151 -14.17 7.19 -19.42
N ASP A 152 -13.33 7.68 -18.49
CA ASP A 152 -13.33 9.08 -18.04
C ASP A 152 -11.98 9.41 -17.38
N PRO A 153 -11.00 9.98 -18.12
CA PRO A 153 -9.67 10.29 -17.60
C PRO A 153 -9.64 11.34 -16.48
N THR A 154 -10.76 12.04 -16.22
CA THR A 154 -10.89 12.92 -15.04
C THR A 154 -11.11 12.14 -13.74
N LYS A 155 -11.24 10.81 -13.85
CA LYS A 155 -11.37 9.87 -12.76
C LYS A 155 -10.20 8.88 -12.77
N SER A 156 -9.96 8.30 -11.60
CA SER A 156 -8.89 7.32 -11.40
C SER A 156 -9.42 6.04 -10.78
N LEU A 157 -8.94 4.90 -11.26
CA LEU A 157 -9.04 3.63 -10.58
C LEU A 157 -7.79 3.44 -9.70
N VAL A 158 -8.00 3.19 -8.41
CA VAL A 158 -6.92 2.81 -7.51
C VAL A 158 -7.12 1.40 -7.02
N GLU A 159 -6.08 0.58 -7.19
CA GLU A 159 -5.98 -0.77 -6.66
C GLU A 159 -5.01 -0.76 -5.47
N TYR A 160 -5.42 -1.37 -4.37
CA TYR A 160 -4.63 -1.43 -3.14
C TYR A 160 -4.31 -2.88 -2.77
N LEU A 161 -3.07 -3.11 -2.34
CA LEU A 161 -2.62 -4.34 -1.71
C LEU A 161 -2.15 -4.04 -0.29
N VAL A 162 -2.66 -4.78 0.69
CA VAL A 162 -2.29 -4.61 2.09
C VAL A 162 -1.96 -5.96 2.70
N SER A 163 -0.75 -6.10 3.22
CA SER A 163 -0.33 -7.18 4.09
C SER A 163 0.44 -6.61 5.27
N VAL A 164 -0.17 -6.74 6.45
CA VAL A 164 0.38 -6.22 7.70
C VAL A 164 0.35 -7.31 8.76
N ASP A 165 1.41 -7.38 9.55
CA ASP A 165 1.44 -8.09 10.81
C ASP A 165 1.33 -7.07 11.95
N LEU A 166 0.26 -7.20 12.74
CA LEU A 166 -0.05 -6.30 13.84
C LEU A 166 0.54 -6.79 15.16
N LYS A 167 1.28 -7.91 15.15
CA LYS A 167 1.99 -8.55 16.27
C LYS A 167 1.10 -8.98 17.45
N ASP A 168 -0.22 -8.90 17.32
CA ASP A 168 -1.22 -9.41 18.28
C ASP A 168 -2.20 -10.36 17.56
N LYS A 169 -2.91 -11.23 18.30
CA LYS A 169 -4.00 -12.07 17.75
C LYS A 169 -5.19 -11.19 17.34
N ILE A 170 -5.14 -10.64 16.14
CA ILE A 170 -6.25 -9.88 15.56
C ILE A 170 -7.05 -10.80 14.63
N THR A 171 -8.38 -10.65 14.64
CA THR A 171 -9.26 -11.50 13.82
C THR A 171 -9.22 -11.07 12.35
N PRO A 172 -9.32 -12.01 11.38
CA PRO A 172 -9.26 -11.67 9.95
C PRO A 172 -10.30 -10.64 9.47
N LYS A 173 -11.44 -10.50 10.17
CA LYS A 173 -12.45 -9.47 9.86
C LYS A 173 -11.97 -8.06 10.18
N ALA A 174 -11.11 -7.90 11.20
CA ALA A 174 -10.55 -6.61 11.56
C ALA A 174 -9.53 -6.15 10.51
N ASP A 175 -8.70 -7.04 9.98
CA ASP A 175 -7.75 -6.71 8.89
C ASP A 175 -8.45 -6.16 7.65
N ALA A 176 -9.53 -6.83 7.20
CA ALA A 176 -10.30 -6.38 6.03
C ALA A 176 -10.98 -5.03 6.28
N ARG A 177 -11.54 -4.80 7.48
CA ARG A 177 -12.11 -3.49 7.86
C ARG A 177 -11.05 -2.40 7.93
N ASN A 178 -9.85 -2.71 8.40
CA ASN A 178 -8.75 -1.76 8.44
C ASN A 178 -8.26 -1.40 7.03
N ALA A 179 -8.27 -2.36 6.10
CA ALA A 179 -8.00 -2.09 4.67
C ALA A 179 -9.07 -1.17 4.06
N PHE A 180 -10.36 -1.35 4.39
CA PHE A 180 -11.40 -0.41 3.98
C PHE A 180 -11.24 0.97 4.61
N LYS A 181 -10.96 1.05 5.92
CA LYS A 181 -10.73 2.32 6.60
C LYS A 181 -9.57 3.11 6.00
N TYR A 182 -8.48 2.43 5.65
CA TYR A 182 -7.37 3.02 4.92
C TYR A 182 -7.85 3.72 3.64
N VAL A 183 -8.67 3.02 2.84
CA VAL A 183 -9.23 3.59 1.60
C VAL A 183 -10.33 4.63 1.85
N GLU A 184 -11.08 4.56 2.95
CA GLU A 184 -12.08 5.56 3.29
C GLU A 184 -11.49 6.86 3.80
N GLU A 185 -10.41 6.80 4.60
CA GLU A 185 -9.66 7.99 5.04
C GLU A 185 -9.07 8.74 3.83
N GLU A 186 -8.65 8.02 2.79
CA GLU A 186 -8.21 8.60 1.51
C GLU A 186 -9.29 9.38 0.76
N ILE A 187 -10.55 8.98 0.92
CA ILE A 187 -11.68 9.67 0.30
C ILE A 187 -12.10 10.86 1.16
N ALA A 188 -12.15 10.66 2.48
CA ALA A 188 -12.67 11.64 3.43
C ALA A 188 -11.82 12.92 3.45
N LYS A 189 -10.49 12.81 3.27
CA LYS A 189 -9.60 13.97 3.13
C LYS A 189 -9.89 14.82 1.88
N LYS A 190 -10.68 14.33 0.93
CA LYS A 190 -11.04 15.01 -0.32
C LYS A 190 -12.48 15.52 -0.37
N ALA A 191 -13.26 15.31 0.69
CA ALA A 191 -14.63 15.81 0.78
C ALA A 191 -14.72 17.21 1.44
N HIS A 192 -13.57 17.79 1.80
CA HIS A 192 -13.47 19.06 2.53
C HIS A 192 -12.77 20.19 1.78
N ASP A 193 -12.47 20.01 0.49
CA ASP A 193 -12.06 21.08 -0.44
C ASP A 193 -13.17 21.33 -1.47
#